data_AF-A0A1B2IVJ9-F1
#
_entry.id   AF-A0A1B2IVJ9-F1
#
_cell.length_a   1.000
_cell.length_b   1.000
_cell.length_c   1.000
_cell.angle_alpha   90.00
_cell.angle_beta   90.00
_cell.angle_gamma   90.00
#
_symmetry.space_group_name_H-M   'P 1'
#
loop_
_entity.id
_entity.type
_entity.pdbx_description
1 polymer ?
#
loop_
_entity_poly.entity_id
_entity_poly.type
_entity_poly.pdbx_seq_one_letter_code
_entity_poly.pdbx_strand_id
1 'polypeptide(L)'
;MTPKSQMSDPDFQRLLKVALTDLTIRRTMLENEMQDVNEEMRSLEKDDKLDKLDMQIQAIRRDYDHYMQFVDPEFKLDLAEEYME
;
A
#
# COMPACT_ATOMS: atom_id res chain seq x y z
N MET A 1 19.87 1.96 5.94
CA MET A 1 18.68 2.42 6.69
C MET A 1 19.16 3.19 7.89
N THR A 2 18.89 4.49 7.93
CA THR A 2 19.13 5.35 9.09
C THR A 2 18.22 4.89 10.25
N PRO A 3 18.72 4.80 11.49
CA PRO A 3 17.89 4.44 12.64
C PRO A 3 16.77 5.47 12.84
N LYS A 4 15.59 5.05 13.35
CA LYS A 4 14.45 5.94 13.66
C LYS A 4 14.83 7.20 14.45
N SER A 5 15.88 7.12 15.26
CA SER A 5 16.41 8.24 16.05
C SER A 5 17.11 9.34 15.24
N GLN A 6 17.27 9.16 13.92
CA GLN A 6 17.88 10.13 13.00
C GLN A 6 16.91 10.60 11.90
N MET A 7 15.65 10.16 11.93
CA MET A 7 14.67 10.51 10.91
C MET A 7 13.97 11.82 11.30
N SER A 8 14.04 12.82 10.42
CA SER A 8 13.24 14.02 10.61
C SER A 8 11.76 13.70 10.36
N ASP A 9 10.86 14.48 10.95
CA ASP A 9 9.42 14.33 10.71
C ASP A 9 9.06 14.43 9.20
N PRO A 10 9.64 15.35 8.41
CA PRO A 10 9.50 15.35 6.95
C PRO A 10 9.91 14.04 6.26
N ASP A 11 11.03 13.42 6.67
CA ASP A 11 11.48 12.16 6.08
C ASP A 11 10.51 11.02 6.41
N PHE A 12 9.95 11.02 7.62
CA PHE A 12 8.92 10.06 8.01
C PHE A 12 7.64 10.25 7.18
N GLN A 13 7.19 11.49 6.96
CA GLN A 13 6.03 11.78 6.11
C GLN A 13 6.27 11.37 4.64
N ARG A 14 7.50 11.55 4.11
CA ARG A 14 7.88 11.02 2.79
C ARG A 14 7.76 9.50 2.74
N LEU A 15 8.31 8.79 3.73
CA LEU A 15 8.20 7.34 3.79
C LEU A 15 6.75 6.86 3.89
N LEU A 16 5.90 7.53 4.67
CA LEU A 16 4.48 7.21 4.76
C LEU A 16 3.80 7.33 3.39
N LYS A 17 4.06 8.40 2.64
CA LYS A 17 3.52 8.57 1.28
C LYS A 17 3.98 7.46 0.33
N VAL A 18 5.25 7.09 0.38
CA VAL A 18 5.78 5.97 -0.43
C VAL A 18 5.11 4.65 -0.05
N ALA A 19 5.03 4.34 1.24
CA ALA A 19 4.40 3.12 1.73
C ALA A 19 2.91 3.04 1.35
N LEU A 20 2.15 4.12 1.53
CA LEU A 20 0.73 4.17 1.16
C LEU A 20 0.51 4.03 -0.35
N THR A 21 1.41 4.59 -1.15
CA THR A 21 1.37 4.44 -2.62
C THR A 21 1.64 2.99 -3.02
N ASP A 22 2.67 2.35 -2.45
CA ASP A 22 2.97 0.93 -2.69
C ASP A 22 1.81 0.02 -2.27
N LEU A 23 1.22 0.23 -1.09
CA LEU A 23 0.05 -0.52 -0.63
C LEU A 23 -1.15 -0.35 -1.58
N THR A 24 -1.37 0.86 -2.08
CA THR A 24 -2.43 1.13 -3.06
C THR A 24 -2.19 0.35 -4.36
N ILE A 25 -0.96 0.37 -4.88
CA ILE A 25 -0.59 -0.37 -6.09
C ILE A 25 -0.79 -1.87 -5.90
N ARG A 26 -0.30 -2.44 -4.79
CA ARG A 26 -0.46 -3.86 -4.48
C ARG A 26 -1.92 -4.27 -4.36
N ARG A 27 -2.75 -3.44 -3.72
CA ARG A 27 -4.19 -3.68 -3.65
C ARG A 27 -4.80 -3.75 -5.04
N THR A 28 -4.51 -2.77 -5.91
CA THR A 28 -5.03 -2.75 -7.28
C THR A 28 -4.61 -4.00 -8.06
N MET A 29 -3.37 -4.46 -7.93
CA MET A 29 -2.91 -5.69 -8.59
C MET A 29 -3.68 -6.93 -8.12
N LEU A 30 -3.92 -7.07 -6.82
CA LEU A 30 -4.68 -8.18 -6.27
C LEU A 30 -6.18 -8.11 -6.62
N GLU A 31 -6.76 -6.91 -6.66
CA GLU A 31 -8.15 -6.70 -7.08
C GLU A 31 -8.33 -7.09 -8.56
N ASN A 32 -7.35 -6.77 -9.42
CA ASN A 32 -7.34 -7.22 -10.82
C ASN A 32 -7.21 -8.75 -10.92
N GLU A 33 -6.29 -9.36 -10.17
CA GLU A 33 -6.14 -10.83 -10.17
C GLU A 33 -7.42 -11.52 -9.67
N MET A 34 -8.09 -10.96 -8.66
CA MET A 34 -9.36 -11.46 -8.16
C MET A 34 -10.46 -11.36 -9.22
N GLN A 35 -10.47 -10.30 -10.02
CA GLN A 35 -11.38 -10.17 -11.16
C GLN A 35 -11.11 -11.25 -12.21
N ASP A 36 -9.86 -11.45 -12.60
CA ASP A 36 -9.48 -12.47 -13.60
C ASP A 36 -9.92 -13.88 -13.15
N VAL A 37 -9.65 -14.23 -11.89
CA VAL A 37 -10.06 -15.53 -11.30
C VAL A 37 -11.58 -15.66 -11.24
N ASN A 38 -12.30 -14.56 -11.01
CA ASN A 38 -13.75 -14.56 -11.02
C ASN A 38 -14.36 -14.84 -12.40
N GLU A 39 -13.66 -14.51 -13.48
CA GLU A 39 -14.07 -14.79 -14.86
C GLU A 39 -13.85 -16.26 -15.27
N GLU A 40 -13.00 -17.00 -14.54
CA GLU A 40 -12.77 -18.43 -14.77
C GLU A 40 -13.99 -19.31 -14.41
N MET A 41 -14.13 -20.46 -15.09
CA MET A 41 -15.19 -21.44 -14.80
C MET A 41 -15.10 -21.93 -13.34
N ARG A 42 -16.24 -22.04 -12.63
CA ARG A 42 -16.27 -22.43 -11.21
C ARG A 42 -15.55 -23.77 -10.96
N SER A 43 -14.60 -23.76 -10.02
CA SER A 43 -13.85 -24.92 -9.55
C SER A 43 -13.47 -24.75 -8.07
N LEU A 44 -13.12 -25.84 -7.39
CA LEU A 44 -12.63 -25.77 -5.99
C LEU A 44 -11.30 -24.99 -5.90
N GLU A 45 -10.45 -25.12 -6.91
CA GLU A 45 -9.18 -24.38 -7.00
C GLU A 45 -9.41 -22.87 -7.12
N LYS A 46 -10.46 -22.46 -7.83
CA LYS A 46 -10.89 -21.06 -7.92
C LYS A 46 -11.30 -20.52 -6.55
N ASP A 47 -12.13 -21.26 -5.82
CA ASP A 47 -12.63 -20.82 -4.51
C ASP A 47 -11.46 -20.65 -3.52
N ASP A 48 -10.53 -21.61 -3.47
CA ASP A 48 -9.31 -21.52 -2.64
C ASP A 48 -8.43 -20.31 -3.02
N LYS A 49 -8.37 -19.97 -4.31
CA LYS A 49 -7.59 -18.83 -4.80
C LYS A 49 -8.26 -17.51 -4.44
N LEU A 50 -9.58 -17.41 -4.57
CA LEU A 50 -10.35 -16.22 -4.18
C LEU A 50 -10.22 -15.94 -2.69
N ASP A 51 -10.29 -16.96 -1.83
CA ASP A 51 -10.12 -16.81 -0.38
C ASP A 51 -8.73 -16.27 -0.03
N LYS A 52 -7.68 -16.79 -0.67
CA LYS A 52 -6.29 -16.29 -0.48
C LYS A 52 -6.12 -14.85 -0.94
N LEU A 53 -6.75 -14.47 -2.06
CA LEU A 53 -6.70 -13.11 -2.56
C LEU A 53 -7.44 -12.16 -1.61
N ASP A 54 -8.61 -12.55 -1.10
CA ASP A 54 -9.36 -11.74 -0.14
C ASP A 54 -8.57 -11.52 1.16
N MET A 55 -7.96 -12.57 1.71
CA MET A 55 -7.10 -12.45 2.89
C MET A 55 -5.94 -11.47 2.68
N GLN A 56 -5.31 -11.47 1.51
CA GLN A 56 -4.22 -10.54 1.19
C GLN A 56 -4.72 -9.10 1.04
N ILE A 57 -5.87 -8.90 0.38
CA ILE A 57 -6.48 -7.58 0.25
C ILE A 57 -6.86 -7.02 1.62
N GLN A 58 -7.42 -7.84 2.51
CA GLN A 58 -7.76 -7.43 3.87
C GLN A 58 -6.52 -7.04 4.68
N ALA A 59 -5.41 -7.77 4.55
CA ALA A 59 -4.15 -7.42 5.20
C ALA A 59 -3.63 -6.06 4.73
N ILE A 60 -3.63 -5.81 3.41
CA ILE A 60 -3.22 -4.52 2.84
C ILE A 60 -4.12 -3.38 3.32
N ARG A 61 -5.44 -3.60 3.38
CA ARG A 61 -6.38 -2.60 3.91
C ARG A 61 -6.08 -2.23 5.35
N ARG A 62 -5.84 -3.23 6.21
CA ARG A 62 -5.45 -3.01 7.61
C ARG A 62 -4.15 -2.21 7.72
N ASP A 63 -3.13 -2.54 6.94
CA ASP A 63 -1.85 -1.83 6.97
C ASP A 63 -2.00 -0.40 6.44
N TYR A 64 -2.77 -0.21 5.37
CA TYR A 64 -3.09 1.11 4.84
C TYR A 64 -3.80 1.98 5.87
N ASP A 65 -4.87 1.46 6.48
CA ASP A 65 -5.64 2.16 7.51
C ASP A 65 -4.77 2.49 8.74
N HIS A 66 -3.83 1.61 9.09
CA HIS A 66 -2.87 1.88 10.15
C HIS A 66 -1.94 3.03 9.79
N TYR A 67 -1.31 3.02 8.61
CA TYR A 67 -0.38 4.07 8.21
C TYR A 67 -1.06 5.42 7.97
N MET A 68 -2.30 5.42 7.49
CA MET A 68 -3.10 6.65 7.33
C MET A 68 -3.29 7.43 8.62
N GLN A 69 -3.24 6.78 9.79
CA GLN A 69 -3.36 7.44 11.10
C GLN A 69 -2.16 8.37 11.41
N PHE A 70 -1.04 8.22 10.71
CA PHE A 70 0.18 8.99 10.93
C PHE A 70 0.45 10.04 9.85
N VAL A 71 -0.41 10.12 8.83
CA VAL A 71 -0.27 11.09 7.75
C VAL A 71 -0.66 12.47 8.25
N ASP A 72 0.24 13.43 8.09
CA ASP A 72 -0.08 14.84 8.29
C ASP A 72 -0.77 15.40 7.03
N PRO A 73 -2.04 15.86 7.11
CA PRO A 73 -2.74 16.44 5.98
C PRO A 73 -2.13 17.76 5.49
N GLU A 74 -1.38 18.46 6.32
CA GLU A 74 -0.70 19.72 5.96
C GLU A 74 0.67 19.47 5.30
N PHE A 75 1.19 18.24 5.35
CA PHE A 75 2.48 17.90 4.75
C PHE A 75 2.43 17.94 3.22
N LYS A 76 3.03 18.99 2.65
CA LYS A 76 3.24 19.12 1.21
C LYS A 76 4.55 18.46 0.82
N LEU A 77 4.47 17.51 -0.12
CA LEU A 77 5.66 16.91 -0.71
C LEU A 77 6.17 17.89 -1.77
N ASP A 78 7.17 18.71 -1.43
CA ASP A 78 7.79 19.59 -2.41
C ASP A 78 8.90 18.83 -3.15
N LEU A 79 8.51 18.19 -4.26
CA LEU A 79 9.42 17.42 -5.12
C LEU A 79 10.48 18.32 -5.79
N ALA A 80 10.33 19.65 -5.74
CA ALA A 80 11.25 20.58 -6.37
C ALA A 80 12.56 20.77 -5.58
N GLU A 81 12.54 20.61 -4.25
CA GLU A 81 13.75 20.75 -3.43
C GLU A 81 14.68 19.53 -3.51
N GLU A 82 14.14 18.33 -3.77
CA GLU A 82 14.89 17.06 -3.74
C GLU A 82 15.80 16.86 -4.98
N TYR A 83 15.65 17.68 -6.01
CA TYR A 83 16.49 17.66 -7.22
C TYR A 83 17.42 18.89 -7.36
N MET A 84 17.52 19.74 -6.33
CA MET A 84 18.44 20.89 -6.32
C MET A 84 19.75 20.66 -5.55
N GLU A 85 20.01 19.44 -5.06
CA GLU A 85 21.32 19.04 -4.51
C GLU A 85 22.10 18.09 -5.45
#